data_AF-A0A8T2UF61-F1
#
_entry.id   AF-A0A8T2UF61-F1
#
_cell.length_a   1.000
_cell.length_b   1.000
_cell.length_c   1.000
_cell.angle_alpha   90.00
_cell.angle_beta   90.00
_cell.angle_gamma   90.00
#
_symmetry.space_group_name_H-M   'P 1'
#
loop_
_entity.id
_entity.type
_entity.pdbx_description
1 polymer ?
#
loop_
_entity_poly.entity_id
_entity_poly.type
_entity_poly.pdbx_seq_one_letter_code
_entity_poly.pdbx_strand_id
1 'polypeptide(L)'
;MERGTRYSAQLLMPLLPYLCSLLLVFAASASADMVTVSGTVYCDQCLEGHRTMYALPLNGARVLMECKDRTGRVTLSKTARTSMVGIYSIRFQSKPLSDMGTCSVKLAGTSPRSSCAAPGVMNRPLSLSIKLFGMAAYNADGLFFKPSKPMSFCPKAKKTSAPSPKLSLPPLPFAKLSACTAQDWMNPKYRCYWRTWSPKTPIGLWYGPAANKRYGSSMTLEQGLRGSGEINRVLLRESIAATLNAFNSLPFYYNAVQVNYYFNQALAGSSKDVQKWALNFKRANSGYNGKARCLMTPCK
;
A
#
# COMPACT_ATOMS: atom_id res chain seq x y z
N MET A 1 57.20 -13.15 -57.38
CA MET A 1 57.44 -13.08 -55.92
C MET A 1 57.59 -11.60 -55.62
N GLU A 2 56.76 -10.91 -54.85
CA GLU A 2 56.16 -11.24 -53.55
C GLU A 2 54.68 -10.79 -53.49
N ARG A 3 53.82 -11.65 -52.94
CA ARG A 3 52.45 -11.28 -52.53
C ARG A 3 52.54 -10.80 -51.08
N GLY A 4 52.39 -9.50 -50.86
CA GLY A 4 52.25 -8.93 -49.52
C GLY A 4 50.78 -8.94 -49.07
N THR A 5 50.44 -9.90 -48.22
CA THR A 5 49.15 -10.00 -47.51
C THR A 5 49.01 -8.82 -46.54
N ARG A 6 48.34 -7.73 -46.95
CA ARG A 6 47.87 -6.67 -46.04
C ARG A 6 46.39 -6.87 -45.72
N TYR A 7 46.07 -7.97 -45.03
CA TYR A 7 44.84 -8.05 -44.25
C TYR A 7 45.20 -7.78 -42.80
N SER A 8 45.04 -6.55 -42.34
CA SER A 8 44.78 -6.24 -40.92
C SER A 8 44.60 -4.73 -40.76
N ALA A 9 43.74 -4.34 -39.85
CA ALA A 9 43.45 -2.97 -39.37
C ALA A 9 42.42 -2.11 -40.12
N GLN A 10 42.23 -2.20 -41.45
CA GLN A 10 41.37 -1.22 -42.14
C GLN A 10 39.84 -1.43 -42.01
N LEU A 11 39.37 -2.62 -41.61
CA LEU A 11 37.93 -2.89 -41.47
C LEU A 11 37.41 -2.88 -40.02
N LEU A 12 38.30 -2.81 -39.02
CA LEU A 12 37.92 -2.72 -37.60
C LEU A 12 37.88 -1.28 -37.06
N MET A 13 38.46 -0.33 -37.79
CA MET A 13 38.58 1.08 -37.38
C MET A 13 37.26 1.89 -37.38
N PRO A 14 36.26 1.66 -38.26
CA PRO A 14 35.06 2.48 -38.24
C PRO A 14 34.07 2.06 -37.16
N LEU A 15 34.20 0.87 -36.55
CA LEU A 15 33.27 0.39 -35.51
C LEU A 15 33.65 0.88 -34.10
N LEU A 16 34.92 1.20 -33.87
CA LEU A 16 35.43 1.70 -32.59
C LEU A 16 34.75 3.00 -32.11
N PRO A 17 34.57 4.06 -32.93
CA PRO A 17 33.89 5.28 -32.49
C PRO A 17 32.39 5.06 -32.25
N TYR A 18 31.75 4.13 -32.96
CA TYR A 18 30.36 3.75 -32.73
C TYR A 18 30.19 2.93 -31.44
N LEU A 19 31.10 1.99 -31.14
CA LEU A 19 31.10 1.29 -29.85
C LEU A 19 31.40 2.25 -28.68
N CYS A 20 32.33 3.18 -28.85
CA CYS A 20 32.70 4.15 -27.82
C CYS A 20 31.54 5.13 -27.55
N SER A 21 30.82 5.58 -28.59
CA SER A 21 29.61 6.39 -28.44
C SER A 21 28.44 5.59 -27.84
N LEU A 22 28.27 4.31 -28.18
CA LEU A 22 27.27 3.44 -27.53
C LEU A 22 27.59 3.24 -26.03
N LEU A 23 28.86 3.04 -25.68
CA LEU A 23 29.33 2.91 -24.29
C LEU A 23 29.20 4.22 -23.52
N LEU A 24 29.44 5.38 -24.14
CA LEU A 24 29.21 6.70 -23.53
C LEU A 24 27.73 7.00 -23.32
N VAL A 25 26.84 6.58 -24.24
CA VAL A 25 25.39 6.70 -24.07
C VAL A 25 24.89 5.80 -22.93
N PHE A 26 25.44 4.59 -22.79
CA PHE A 26 25.14 3.72 -21.65
C PHE A 26 25.71 4.27 -20.33
N ALA A 27 26.94 4.78 -20.33
CA ALA A 27 27.58 5.37 -19.14
C ALA A 27 26.93 6.69 -18.68
N ALA A 28 26.34 7.45 -19.61
CA ALA A 28 25.61 8.68 -19.30
C ALA A 28 24.22 8.44 -18.68
N SER A 29 23.73 7.19 -18.65
CA SER A 29 22.54 6.84 -17.88
C SER A 29 22.88 6.67 -16.40
N ALA A 30 23.33 7.77 -15.76
CA ALA A 30 23.39 7.88 -14.32
C ALA A 30 21.97 7.74 -13.77
N SER A 31 21.55 6.50 -13.47
CA SER A 31 20.27 6.18 -12.89
C SER A 31 20.09 7.04 -11.64
N ALA A 32 19.15 7.99 -11.70
CA ALA A 32 18.83 8.77 -10.53
C ALA A 32 18.26 7.84 -9.47
N ASP A 33 18.83 7.84 -8.27
CA ASP A 33 18.32 6.97 -7.23
C ASP A 33 16.91 7.43 -6.82
N MET A 34 15.96 6.51 -6.77
CA MET A 34 14.57 6.83 -6.41
C MET A 34 14.36 6.69 -4.91
N VAL A 35 13.88 7.77 -4.28
CA VAL A 35 13.47 7.76 -2.88
C VAL A 35 11.95 7.78 -2.79
N THR A 36 11.39 6.87 -1.99
CA THR A 36 9.97 6.86 -1.62
C THR A 36 9.83 7.06 -0.12
N VAL A 37 9.03 8.03 0.29
CA VAL A 37 8.65 8.26 1.68
C VAL A 37 7.17 7.98 1.83
N SER A 38 6.78 7.14 2.80
CA SER A 38 5.38 6.80 3.03
C SER A 38 5.00 6.76 4.50
N GLY A 39 3.72 6.91 4.78
CA GLY A 39 3.17 6.87 6.13
C GLY A 39 1.66 7.01 6.10
N THR A 40 1.05 7.20 7.27
CA THR A 40 -0.41 7.31 7.39
C THR A 40 -0.81 8.45 8.32
N VAL A 41 -1.85 9.20 7.94
CA VAL A 41 -2.47 10.20 8.81
C VAL A 41 -3.76 9.64 9.38
N TYR A 42 -3.96 9.83 10.68
CA TYR A 42 -5.12 9.36 11.42
C TYR A 42 -5.86 10.51 12.09
N CYS A 43 -7.14 10.27 12.35
CA CYS A 43 -7.94 10.95 13.34
C CYS A 43 -7.90 10.11 14.62
N ASP A 44 -7.27 10.65 15.66
CA ASP A 44 -7.23 10.06 16.98
C ASP A 44 -8.53 10.35 17.72
N GLN A 45 -9.54 9.50 17.52
CA GLN A 45 -10.89 9.72 18.05
C GLN A 45 -10.96 9.67 19.59
N CYS A 46 -9.95 9.08 20.23
CA CYS A 46 -9.89 8.85 21.67
C CYS A 46 -8.77 9.60 22.40
N LEU A 47 -8.03 10.47 21.69
CA LEU A 47 -6.98 11.32 22.26
C LEU A 47 -5.81 10.54 22.89
N GLU A 48 -5.46 9.38 22.32
CA GLU A 48 -4.43 8.48 22.82
C GLU A 48 -3.01 8.84 22.31
N GLY A 49 -2.89 9.60 21.22
CA GLY A 49 -1.62 10.09 20.68
C GLY A 49 -0.76 9.04 19.97
N HIS A 50 -1.24 7.80 19.85
CA HIS A 50 -0.57 6.71 19.15
C HIS A 50 -1.56 5.88 18.33
N ARG A 51 -1.03 4.97 17.49
CA ARG A 51 -1.87 4.14 16.61
C ARG A 51 -2.63 3.11 17.45
N THR A 52 -3.95 3.23 17.49
CA THR A 52 -4.86 2.25 18.11
C THR A 52 -5.94 1.82 17.12
N MET A 53 -6.83 0.92 17.55
CA MET A 53 -8.00 0.53 16.76
C MET A 53 -9.02 1.68 16.60
N TYR A 54 -8.94 2.71 17.43
CA TYR A 54 -9.80 3.91 17.37
C TYR A 54 -9.19 5.03 16.51
N ALA A 55 -7.98 4.83 16.00
CA ALA A 55 -7.32 5.77 15.10
C ALA A 55 -7.86 5.57 13.66
N LEU A 56 -8.75 6.46 13.22
CA LEU A 56 -9.41 6.37 11.91
C LEU A 56 -8.51 7.00 10.83
N PRO A 57 -8.17 6.30 9.73
CA PRO A 57 -7.37 6.90 8.66
C PRO A 57 -8.06 8.11 8.01
N LEU A 58 -7.31 9.18 7.76
CA LEU A 58 -7.83 10.43 7.19
C LEU A 58 -7.50 10.56 5.71
N ASN A 59 -8.54 10.62 4.87
CA ASN A 59 -8.43 10.93 3.44
C ASN A 59 -8.22 12.45 3.22
N GLY A 60 -7.32 12.80 2.31
CA GLY A 60 -7.14 14.17 1.81
C GLY A 60 -6.29 15.07 2.70
N ALA A 61 -5.70 14.55 3.77
CA ALA A 61 -4.83 15.29 4.67
C ALA A 61 -3.56 15.68 3.94
N ARG A 62 -3.15 16.95 4.04
CA ARG A 62 -1.91 17.44 3.46
C ARG A 62 -0.74 17.12 4.39
N VAL A 63 0.29 16.52 3.82
CA VAL A 63 1.53 16.16 4.50
C VAL A 63 2.70 16.80 3.77
N LEU A 64 3.61 17.40 4.53
CA LEU A 64 4.80 18.07 4.05
C LEU A 64 6.03 17.35 4.61
N MET A 65 6.86 16.83 3.72
CA MET A 65 8.19 16.34 4.04
C MET A 65 9.18 17.48 3.91
N GLU A 66 9.99 17.69 4.96
CA GLU A 66 11.09 18.65 4.95
C GLU A 66 12.37 18.00 5.45
N CYS A 67 13.46 18.27 4.75
CA CYS A 67 14.82 18.01 5.21
C CYS A 67 15.49 19.32 5.57
N LYS A 68 16.23 19.31 6.67
CA LYS A 68 17.00 20.46 7.12
C LYS A 68 18.49 20.14 7.08
N ASP A 69 19.32 21.14 6.88
CA ASP A 69 20.75 21.02 7.12
C ASP A 69 21.08 21.16 8.61
N ARG A 70 22.37 21.08 8.95
CA ARG A 70 22.86 21.23 10.34
C ARG A 70 22.60 22.62 10.93
N THR A 71 22.38 23.64 10.08
CA THR A 71 22.04 25.01 10.50
C THR A 71 20.53 25.21 10.69
N GLY A 72 19.72 24.18 10.40
CA GLY A 72 18.27 24.21 10.48
C GLY A 72 17.57 24.77 9.25
N ARG A 73 18.32 25.11 8.18
CA ARG A 73 17.77 25.63 6.92
C ARG A 73 17.16 24.49 6.11
N VAL A 74 15.98 24.73 5.54
CA VAL A 74 15.28 23.74 4.71
C VAL A 74 16.03 23.55 3.39
N THR A 75 16.42 22.32 3.09
CA THR A 75 17.16 21.94 1.87
C THR A 75 16.29 21.21 0.86
N LEU A 76 15.28 20.48 1.34
CA LEU A 76 14.33 19.76 0.51
C LEU A 76 12.93 19.86 1.12
N SER A 77 11.94 20.13 0.27
CA SER A 77 10.55 20.26 0.68
C SER A 77 9.64 19.64 -0.38
N LYS A 78 8.77 18.71 0.03
CA LYS A 78 7.80 18.03 -0.86
C LYS A 78 6.48 17.82 -0.13
N THR A 79 5.37 18.01 -0.84
CA THR A 79 4.02 17.84 -0.28
C THR A 79 3.31 16.67 -0.94
N ALA A 80 2.49 15.95 -0.17
CA ALA A 80 1.54 14.96 -0.64
C ALA A 80 0.19 15.10 0.05
N ARG A 81 -0.82 14.43 -0.53
CA ARG A 81 -2.11 14.22 0.12
C ARG A 81 -2.30 12.74 0.44
N THR A 82 -2.98 12.46 1.54
CA THR A 82 -3.36 11.10 1.87
C THR A 82 -4.47 10.58 0.96
N SER A 83 -4.34 9.31 0.59
CA SER A 83 -5.35 8.50 -0.08
C SER A 83 -6.53 8.17 0.84
N MET A 84 -7.52 7.43 0.32
CA MET A 84 -8.71 7.05 1.07
C MET A 84 -8.44 6.24 2.34
N VAL A 85 -7.38 5.43 2.34
CA VAL A 85 -6.94 4.66 3.51
C VAL A 85 -5.96 5.42 4.39
N GLY A 86 -5.89 6.74 4.26
CA GLY A 86 -5.02 7.62 5.04
C GLY A 86 -3.53 7.55 4.67
N ILE A 87 -3.15 6.75 3.67
CA ILE A 87 -1.75 6.58 3.27
C ILE A 87 -1.32 7.73 2.37
N TYR A 88 -0.18 8.35 2.64
CA TYR A 88 0.52 9.23 1.70
C TYR A 88 1.80 8.58 1.18
N SER A 89 2.21 8.96 -0.02
CA SER A 89 3.49 8.56 -0.61
C SER A 89 4.10 9.74 -1.36
N ILE A 90 5.35 10.06 -1.05
CA ILE A 90 6.15 11.10 -1.71
C ILE A 90 7.29 10.38 -2.43
N ARG A 91 7.42 10.63 -3.73
CA ARG A 91 8.48 10.03 -4.57
C ARG A 91 9.32 11.12 -5.22
N PHE A 92 10.64 10.99 -5.16
CA PHE A 92 11.56 11.91 -5.79
C PHE A 92 12.90 11.25 -6.11
N GLN A 93 13.66 11.88 -6.99
CA GLN A 93 15.01 11.47 -7.34
C GLN A 93 16.03 12.14 -6.42
N SER A 94 17.02 11.38 -5.95
CA SER A 94 18.15 11.86 -5.14
C SER A 94 19.46 11.48 -5.83
N LYS A 95 20.41 12.42 -5.95
CA LYS A 95 21.76 12.14 -6.46
C LYS A 95 22.82 12.79 -5.56
N PRO A 96 23.71 12.00 -4.92
CA PRO A 96 23.58 10.57 -4.60
C PRO A 96 22.39 10.32 -3.65
N LEU A 97 22.03 9.05 -3.40
CA LEU A 97 21.01 8.69 -2.41
C LEU A 97 21.36 9.29 -1.02
N SER A 98 20.66 10.38 -0.66
CA SER A 98 20.98 11.16 0.54
C SER A 98 20.54 10.44 1.80
N ASP A 99 21.30 10.63 2.88
CA ASP A 99 20.88 10.26 4.23
C ASP A 99 19.67 11.12 4.62
N MET A 100 18.55 10.48 4.93
CA MET A 100 17.30 11.14 5.29
C MET A 100 17.17 11.37 6.81
N GLY A 101 18.24 11.17 7.59
CA GLY A 101 18.23 11.37 9.04
C GLY A 101 17.86 12.80 9.48
N THR A 102 18.03 13.80 8.61
CA THR A 102 17.61 15.19 8.88
C THR A 102 16.21 15.53 8.35
N CYS A 103 15.51 14.55 7.78
CA CYS A 103 14.20 14.70 7.19
C CYS A 103 13.09 14.29 8.17
N SER A 104 12.00 15.04 8.12
CA SER A 104 10.80 14.76 8.89
C SER A 104 9.55 15.06 8.05
N VAL A 105 8.46 14.43 8.42
CA VAL A 105 7.14 14.67 7.82
C VAL A 105 6.25 15.35 8.83
N LYS A 106 5.52 16.35 8.37
CA LYS A 106 4.59 17.12 9.18
C LYS A 106 3.24 17.31 8.51
N LEU A 107 2.22 17.47 9.32
CA LEU A 107 0.89 17.86 8.85
C LEU A 107 0.93 19.31 8.36
N ALA A 108 0.41 19.53 7.15
CA ALA A 108 0.37 20.84 6.51
C ALA A 108 -1.08 21.29 6.33
N GLY A 109 -1.42 22.41 6.98
CA GLY A 109 -2.76 23.00 6.92
C GLY A 109 -3.78 22.31 7.83
N THR A 110 -5.05 22.53 7.53
CA THR A 110 -6.18 22.06 8.34
C THR A 110 -6.57 20.62 8.02
N SER A 111 -7.18 19.96 9.00
CA SER A 111 -7.77 18.65 8.79
C SER A 111 -8.86 18.71 7.72
N PRO A 112 -8.92 17.74 6.80
CA PRO A 112 -10.03 17.59 5.85
C PRO A 112 -11.36 17.29 6.53
N ARG A 113 -11.34 16.89 7.81
CA ARG A 113 -12.51 16.49 8.58
C ARG A 113 -12.72 17.45 9.74
N SER A 114 -13.80 18.22 9.71
CA SER A 114 -14.17 19.19 10.76
C SER A 114 -14.28 18.56 12.15
N SER A 115 -14.81 17.33 12.24
CA SER A 115 -14.91 16.59 13.51
C SER A 115 -13.55 16.18 14.10
N CYS A 116 -12.45 16.42 13.40
CA CYS A 116 -11.10 16.03 13.81
C CYS A 116 -10.09 17.07 13.35
N ALA A 117 -10.30 18.32 13.75
CA ALA A 117 -9.57 19.48 13.25
C ALA A 117 -8.40 19.94 14.12
N ALA A 118 -8.35 19.50 15.38
CA ALA A 118 -7.35 19.98 16.32
C ALA A 118 -5.98 19.30 16.09
N PRO A 119 -4.87 20.01 16.38
CA PRO A 119 -3.54 19.44 16.24
C PRO A 119 -3.31 18.33 17.28
N GLY A 120 -2.91 17.15 16.80
CA GLY A 120 -2.44 16.03 17.61
C GLY A 120 -0.93 15.90 17.49
N VAL A 121 -0.46 14.79 16.93
CA VAL A 121 0.97 14.62 16.59
C VAL A 121 1.20 15.10 15.18
N MET A 122 1.90 16.24 15.08
CA MET A 122 2.03 16.99 13.83
C MET A 122 3.34 16.74 13.10
N ASN A 123 4.34 16.08 13.71
CA ASN A 123 5.66 15.86 13.11
C ASN A 123 6.23 14.47 13.46
N ARG A 124 6.89 13.81 12.52
CA ARG A 124 7.56 12.51 12.71
C ARG A 124 8.87 12.43 11.92
N PRO A 125 9.93 11.82 12.49
CA PRO A 125 11.15 11.52 11.75
C PRO A 125 10.89 10.40 10.72
N LEU A 126 11.82 10.26 9.78
CA LEU A 126 11.81 9.16 8.82
C LEU A 126 12.67 8.00 9.33
N SER A 127 12.20 6.77 9.13
CA SER A 127 12.92 5.53 9.39
C SER A 127 13.17 4.81 8.07
N LEU A 128 14.41 4.37 7.84
CA LEU A 128 14.75 3.60 6.65
C LEU A 128 14.08 2.23 6.74
N SER A 129 13.33 1.86 5.70
CA SER A 129 12.65 0.57 5.61
C SER A 129 13.43 -0.41 4.75
N ILE A 130 13.85 0.04 3.56
CA ILE A 130 14.63 -0.77 2.63
C ILE A 130 15.47 0.15 1.73
N LYS A 131 16.69 -0.29 1.41
CA LYS A 131 17.58 0.36 0.44
C LYS A 131 18.17 -0.72 -0.45
N LEU A 132 17.84 -0.71 -1.75
CA LEU A 132 18.26 -1.74 -2.70
C LEU A 132 18.22 -1.21 -4.14
N PHE A 133 19.20 -1.59 -4.98
CA PHE A 133 19.24 -1.31 -6.43
C PHE A 133 18.95 0.16 -6.80
N GLY A 134 19.59 1.13 -6.14
CA GLY A 134 19.36 2.56 -6.41
C GLY A 134 17.97 3.05 -5.99
N MET A 135 17.27 2.31 -5.12
CA MET A 135 16.02 2.73 -4.52
C MET A 135 16.15 2.74 -3.00
N ALA A 136 15.48 3.69 -2.35
CA ALA A 136 15.24 3.61 -0.91
C ALA A 136 13.80 3.96 -0.56
N ALA A 137 13.22 3.15 0.32
CA ALA A 137 11.93 3.42 0.92
C ALA A 137 12.12 3.76 2.40
N TYR A 138 11.51 4.88 2.80
CA TYR A 138 11.44 5.34 4.18
C TYR A 138 9.99 5.35 4.63
N ASN A 139 9.77 4.99 5.89
CA ASN A 139 8.48 5.10 6.54
C ASN A 139 8.52 6.15 7.64
N ALA A 140 7.38 6.77 7.90
CA ALA A 140 7.17 7.56 9.10
C ALA A 140 6.05 6.95 9.93
N ASP A 141 6.15 7.13 11.26
CA ASP A 141 5.07 6.81 12.17
C ASP A 141 3.81 7.64 11.88
N GLY A 142 2.70 7.22 12.48
CA GLY A 142 1.42 7.91 12.33
C GLY A 142 1.50 9.39 12.71
N LEU A 143 0.92 10.22 11.85
CA LEU A 143 0.56 11.60 12.14
C LEU A 143 -0.91 11.65 12.56
N PHE A 144 -1.26 12.54 13.48
CA PHE A 144 -2.57 12.53 14.12
C PHE A 144 -3.19 13.93 14.18
N PHE A 145 -4.40 14.06 13.65
CA PHE A 145 -5.34 15.10 14.11
C PHE A 145 -6.20 14.54 15.23
N LYS A 146 -6.85 15.42 15.99
CA LYS A 146 -7.72 15.04 17.10
C LYS A 146 -9.03 15.83 17.12
N PRO A 147 -10.13 15.26 17.67
CA PRO A 147 -11.34 16.01 17.99
C PRO A 147 -11.12 16.92 19.21
N SER A 148 -12.07 17.82 19.48
CA SER A 148 -12.05 18.67 20.68
C SER A 148 -12.35 17.89 21.97
N LYS A 149 -13.12 16.80 21.86
CA LYS A 149 -13.46 15.88 22.95
C LYS A 149 -13.36 14.44 22.44
N PRO A 150 -12.98 13.47 23.29
CA PRO A 150 -13.00 12.06 22.90
C PRO A 150 -14.43 11.64 22.54
N MET A 151 -14.56 10.72 21.60
CA MET A 151 -15.88 10.20 21.22
C MET A 151 -16.52 9.40 22.35
N SER A 152 -17.86 9.29 22.35
CA SER A 152 -18.62 8.64 23.42
C SER A 152 -18.29 7.16 23.60
N PHE A 153 -17.83 6.49 22.55
CA PHE A 153 -17.39 5.09 22.61
C PHE A 153 -15.98 4.91 23.18
N CYS A 154 -15.24 5.99 23.41
CA CYS A 154 -13.88 5.90 23.91
C CYS A 154 -13.87 5.35 25.33
N PRO A 155 -12.92 4.47 25.66
CA PRO A 155 -12.79 3.93 27.00
C PRO A 155 -12.59 5.09 28.00
N LYS A 156 -13.41 5.14 29.05
CA LYS A 156 -13.27 6.12 30.11
C LYS A 156 -11.95 5.86 30.84
N ALA A 157 -11.15 6.90 31.03
CA ALA A 157 -9.86 6.81 31.70
C ALA A 157 -10.03 6.25 33.13
N LYS A 158 -9.68 4.98 33.33
CA LYS A 158 -9.36 4.46 34.67
C LYS A 158 -7.88 4.74 34.91
N LYS A 159 -7.60 5.72 35.78
CA LYS A 159 -6.29 5.79 36.46
C LYS A 159 -6.15 4.50 37.26
N THR A 160 -5.16 3.66 36.96
CA THR A 160 -4.25 2.98 37.90
C THR A 160 -3.38 2.01 37.10
N SER A 161 -2.07 2.11 37.32
CA SER A 161 -1.06 1.10 36.99
C SER A 161 -1.44 -0.26 37.58
N ALA A 162 -2.03 -1.13 36.77
CA ALA A 162 -2.15 -2.56 37.04
C ALA A 162 -1.77 -3.30 35.75
N PRO A 163 -1.18 -4.51 35.82
CA PRO A 163 -0.87 -5.28 34.63
C PRO A 163 -2.17 -5.44 33.84
N SER A 164 -2.15 -4.96 32.59
CA SER A 164 -3.33 -4.94 31.72
C SER A 164 -4.07 -6.27 31.80
N PRO A 165 -5.40 -6.27 32.01
CA PRO A 165 -6.20 -7.46 31.74
C PRO A 165 -5.89 -7.87 30.31
N LYS A 166 -5.60 -9.16 30.07
CA LYS A 166 -5.45 -9.71 28.73
C LYS A 166 -6.78 -9.54 28.00
N LEU A 167 -6.97 -8.37 27.41
CA LEU A 167 -8.03 -8.12 26.45
C LEU A 167 -7.72 -9.06 25.29
N SER A 168 -8.66 -9.95 24.96
CA SER A 168 -8.56 -10.81 23.79
C SER A 168 -8.50 -9.91 22.56
N LEU A 169 -7.27 -9.57 22.15
CA LEU A 169 -6.99 -8.89 20.89
C LEU A 169 -7.79 -9.60 19.78
N PRO A 170 -8.46 -8.86 18.88
CA PRO A 170 -8.91 -9.48 17.63
C PRO A 170 -7.68 -10.15 17.02
N PRO A 171 -7.78 -11.41 16.53
CA PRO A 171 -6.60 -12.16 16.11
C PRO A 171 -5.81 -11.29 15.15
N LEU A 172 -4.53 -11.03 15.48
CA LEU A 172 -3.61 -10.28 14.63
C LEU A 172 -3.78 -10.77 13.18
N PRO A 173 -3.63 -9.92 12.16
CA PRO A 173 -3.44 -10.41 10.80
C PRO A 173 -2.49 -11.60 10.86
N PHE A 174 -2.86 -12.72 10.26
CA PHE A 174 -2.12 -13.95 10.33
C PHE A 174 -0.66 -13.63 9.98
N ALA A 175 0.23 -13.80 10.96
CA ALA A 175 1.67 -13.70 10.73
C ALA A 175 2.15 -14.82 9.80
N LYS A 176 1.40 -15.94 9.80
CA LYS A 176 1.53 -17.05 8.86
C LYS A 176 0.64 -16.81 7.64
N LEU A 177 1.06 -17.35 6.50
CA LEU A 177 0.28 -17.29 5.27
C LEU A 177 -1.06 -18.03 5.43
N SER A 178 -2.15 -17.27 5.33
CA SER A 178 -3.51 -17.78 5.23
C SER A 178 -4.09 -17.43 3.87
N ALA A 179 -4.65 -18.43 3.20
CA ALA A 179 -5.35 -18.28 1.93
C ALA A 179 -6.77 -18.84 2.08
N CYS A 180 -7.77 -17.97 2.12
CA CYS A 180 -9.17 -18.32 2.27
C CYS A 180 -9.92 -18.04 0.97
N THR A 181 -10.75 -18.99 0.55
CA THR A 181 -11.57 -18.90 -0.65
C THR A 181 -12.73 -17.92 -0.47
N ALA A 182 -13.41 -17.57 -1.57
CA ALA A 182 -14.64 -16.78 -1.48
C ALA A 182 -15.71 -17.47 -0.61
N GLN A 183 -15.79 -18.81 -0.66
CA GLN A 183 -16.70 -19.59 0.18
C GLN A 183 -16.36 -19.47 1.66
N ASP A 184 -15.07 -19.52 2.02
CA ASP A 184 -14.64 -19.32 3.41
C ASP A 184 -15.06 -17.93 3.91
N TRP A 185 -14.82 -16.88 3.11
CA TRP A 185 -15.21 -15.50 3.45
C TRP A 185 -16.72 -15.28 3.58
N MET A 186 -17.52 -16.10 2.88
CA MET A 186 -18.98 -16.09 2.98
C MET A 186 -19.52 -16.92 4.16
N ASN A 187 -18.69 -17.74 4.80
CA ASN A 187 -19.12 -18.57 5.92
C ASN A 187 -19.51 -17.68 7.13
N PRO A 188 -20.76 -17.74 7.63
CA PRO A 188 -21.19 -16.94 8.77
C PRO A 188 -20.34 -17.13 10.02
N LYS A 189 -19.77 -18.33 10.19
CA LYS A 189 -18.88 -18.67 11.32
C LYS A 189 -17.59 -17.84 11.32
N TYR A 190 -17.19 -17.21 10.22
CA TYR A 190 -15.95 -16.45 10.11
C TYR A 190 -16.18 -14.92 10.02
N ARG A 191 -17.38 -14.44 10.40
CA ARG A 191 -17.73 -13.00 10.28
C ARG A 191 -16.81 -12.04 11.04
N CYS A 192 -16.22 -12.45 12.16
CA CYS A 192 -15.27 -11.62 12.93
C CYS A 192 -13.99 -11.23 12.16
N TYR A 193 -13.66 -11.93 11.05
CA TYR A 193 -12.53 -11.56 10.19
C TYR A 193 -12.84 -10.42 9.21
N TRP A 194 -14.11 -10.02 9.08
CA TRP A 194 -14.54 -8.81 8.36
C TRP A 194 -14.26 -7.56 9.23
N ARG A 195 -12.97 -7.26 9.42
CA ARG A 195 -12.49 -6.21 10.34
C ARG A 195 -12.57 -4.82 9.73
N THR A 196 -11.76 -4.59 8.68
CA THR A 196 -11.65 -3.31 7.98
C THR A 196 -12.87 -3.00 7.12
N TRP A 197 -13.60 -4.04 6.72
CA TRP A 197 -14.68 -3.97 5.74
C TRP A 197 -15.95 -4.60 6.28
N SER A 198 -17.09 -4.03 5.92
CA SER A 198 -18.40 -4.64 6.18
C SER A 198 -18.86 -5.44 4.95
N PRO A 199 -19.61 -6.53 5.11
CA PRO A 199 -20.20 -7.27 3.99
C PRO A 199 -21.06 -6.38 3.08
N LYS A 200 -21.72 -5.38 3.67
CA LYS A 200 -22.57 -4.40 2.99
C LYS A 200 -21.78 -3.24 2.36
N THR A 201 -20.46 -3.19 2.51
CA THR A 201 -19.65 -2.12 1.91
C THR A 201 -19.81 -2.14 0.38
N PRO A 202 -20.11 -0.99 -0.26
CA PRO A 202 -20.15 -0.90 -1.71
C PRO A 202 -18.77 -1.19 -2.32
N ILE A 203 -18.72 -1.97 -3.41
CA ILE A 203 -17.44 -2.33 -4.04
C ILE A 203 -16.66 -1.10 -4.53
N GLY A 204 -17.37 -0.04 -4.94
CA GLY A 204 -16.78 1.19 -5.43
C GLY A 204 -15.98 1.95 -4.37
N LEU A 205 -16.24 1.69 -3.09
CA LEU A 205 -15.47 2.30 -2.00
C LEU A 205 -14.00 1.84 -2.06
N TRP A 206 -13.75 0.56 -2.36
CA TRP A 206 -12.39 0.05 -2.49
C TRP A 206 -11.89 0.09 -3.92
N TYR A 207 -12.65 -0.48 -4.86
CA TYR A 207 -12.20 -0.65 -6.24
C TYR A 207 -12.36 0.57 -7.13
N GLY A 208 -13.10 1.59 -6.67
CA GLY A 208 -13.23 2.87 -7.37
C GLY A 208 -14.28 2.88 -8.49
N PRO A 209 -14.33 3.98 -9.28
CA PRO A 209 -15.41 4.24 -10.23
C PRO A 209 -15.53 3.23 -11.38
N ALA A 210 -14.41 2.66 -11.84
CA ALA A 210 -14.42 1.65 -12.89
C ALA A 210 -15.21 0.40 -12.48
N ALA A 211 -15.11 0.01 -11.20
CA ALA A 211 -15.90 -1.08 -10.64
C ALA A 211 -17.40 -0.74 -10.61
N ASN A 212 -17.77 0.46 -10.15
CA ASN A 212 -19.16 0.90 -10.14
C ASN A 212 -19.77 0.91 -11.55
N LYS A 213 -19.01 1.39 -12.54
CA LYS A 213 -19.43 1.37 -13.94
C LYS A 213 -19.64 -0.04 -14.46
N ARG A 214 -18.79 -1.00 -14.07
CA ARG A 214 -18.84 -2.37 -14.57
C ARG A 214 -19.90 -3.24 -13.90
N TYR A 215 -20.10 -3.09 -12.59
CA TYR A 215 -20.91 -4.00 -11.78
C TYR A 215 -22.15 -3.35 -11.14
N GLY A 216 -22.31 -2.04 -11.28
CA GLY A 216 -23.36 -1.25 -10.64
C GLY A 216 -22.90 -0.62 -9.32
N SER A 217 -23.40 0.58 -9.03
CA SER A 217 -23.06 1.36 -7.82
C SER A 217 -23.63 0.78 -6.53
N SER A 218 -24.68 -0.05 -6.62
CA SER A 218 -25.30 -0.75 -5.49
C SER A 218 -24.64 -2.09 -5.15
N MET A 219 -23.68 -2.55 -5.95
CA MET A 219 -22.98 -3.82 -5.72
C MET A 219 -22.17 -3.76 -4.42
N THR A 220 -22.42 -4.71 -3.52
CA THR A 220 -21.70 -4.84 -2.23
C THR A 220 -20.59 -5.90 -2.30
N LEU A 221 -19.66 -5.88 -1.35
CA LEU A 221 -18.61 -6.90 -1.22
C LEU A 221 -19.20 -8.31 -1.10
N GLU A 222 -20.26 -8.48 -0.31
CA GLU A 222 -20.93 -9.77 -0.14
C GLU A 222 -21.62 -10.26 -1.41
N GLN A 223 -22.32 -9.37 -2.14
CA GLN A 223 -22.92 -9.73 -3.42
C GLN A 223 -21.85 -10.08 -4.45
N GLY A 224 -20.74 -9.34 -4.48
CA GLY A 224 -19.59 -9.62 -5.33
C GLY A 224 -18.97 -10.99 -5.07
N LEU A 225 -18.86 -11.41 -3.81
CA LEU A 225 -18.37 -12.75 -3.44
C LEU A 225 -19.25 -13.90 -3.95
N ARG A 226 -20.54 -13.65 -4.23
CA ARG A 226 -21.46 -14.65 -4.80
C ARG A 226 -21.35 -14.77 -6.33
N GLY A 227 -20.61 -13.89 -6.99
CA GLY A 227 -20.52 -13.86 -8.45
C GLY A 227 -19.98 -15.16 -9.03
N SER A 228 -20.65 -15.72 -10.05
CA SER A 228 -20.26 -16.95 -10.75
C SER A 228 -20.63 -16.89 -12.23
N GLY A 229 -20.17 -17.86 -13.03
CA GLY A 229 -20.45 -17.97 -14.47
C GLY A 229 -19.67 -16.97 -15.33
N GLU A 230 -20.05 -15.70 -15.26
CA GLU A 230 -19.45 -14.63 -16.08
C GLU A 230 -18.05 -14.25 -15.60
N ILE A 231 -17.10 -14.09 -16.53
CA ILE A 231 -15.69 -13.81 -16.21
C ILE A 231 -15.48 -12.57 -15.34
N ASN A 232 -16.29 -11.53 -15.53
CA ASN A 232 -16.23 -10.31 -14.72
C ASN A 232 -16.74 -10.57 -13.30
N ARG A 233 -17.82 -11.34 -13.14
CA ARG A 233 -18.31 -11.75 -11.81
C ARG A 233 -17.29 -12.60 -11.09
N VAL A 234 -16.58 -13.48 -11.80
CA VAL A 234 -15.47 -14.27 -11.24
C VAL A 234 -14.30 -13.37 -10.86
N LEU A 235 -13.88 -12.43 -11.71
CA LEU A 235 -12.84 -11.45 -11.38
C LEU A 235 -13.17 -10.70 -10.10
N LEU A 236 -14.40 -10.19 -9.98
CA LEU A 236 -14.87 -9.47 -8.78
C LEU A 236 -14.86 -10.36 -7.54
N ARG A 237 -15.41 -11.57 -7.62
CA ARG A 237 -15.42 -12.52 -6.50
C ARG A 237 -14.00 -12.80 -6.00
N GLU A 238 -13.11 -13.17 -6.91
CA GLU A 238 -11.75 -13.60 -6.54
C GLU A 238 -10.90 -12.42 -6.08
N SER A 239 -11.10 -11.22 -6.62
CA SER A 239 -10.41 -10.02 -6.15
C SER A 239 -10.86 -9.59 -4.76
N ILE A 240 -12.16 -9.74 -4.43
CA ILE A 240 -12.68 -9.44 -3.08
C ILE A 240 -12.07 -10.41 -2.08
N ALA A 241 -12.09 -11.71 -2.36
CA ALA A 241 -11.46 -12.72 -1.50
C ALA A 241 -9.95 -12.45 -1.33
N ALA A 242 -9.24 -12.08 -2.40
CA ALA A 242 -7.82 -11.74 -2.34
C ALA A 242 -7.54 -10.48 -1.52
N THR A 243 -8.42 -9.47 -1.61
CA THR A 243 -8.33 -8.25 -0.79
C THR A 243 -8.53 -8.57 0.68
N LEU A 244 -9.55 -9.35 1.01
CA LEU A 244 -9.83 -9.76 2.39
C LEU A 244 -8.68 -10.61 2.95
N ASN A 245 -8.11 -11.53 2.16
CA ASN A 245 -6.89 -12.26 2.53
C ASN A 245 -5.71 -11.31 2.78
N ALA A 246 -5.46 -10.35 1.90
CA ALA A 246 -4.36 -9.39 2.03
C ALA A 246 -4.46 -8.52 3.29
N PHE A 247 -5.67 -8.14 3.72
CA PHE A 247 -5.88 -7.41 4.97
C PHE A 247 -5.74 -8.30 6.21
N ASN A 248 -5.94 -9.61 6.06
CA ASN A 248 -5.97 -10.55 7.18
C ASN A 248 -4.73 -11.43 7.28
N SER A 249 -3.83 -11.46 6.30
CA SER A 249 -2.62 -12.30 6.26
C SER A 249 -1.45 -11.47 5.69
N LEU A 250 -0.49 -11.10 6.56
CA LEU A 250 0.65 -10.25 6.16
C LEU A 250 1.48 -10.83 5.00
N PRO A 251 1.79 -12.14 4.98
CA PRO A 251 2.57 -12.72 3.88
C PRO A 251 1.70 -13.22 2.73
N PHE A 252 0.43 -12.78 2.60
CA PHE A 252 -0.42 -13.16 1.46
C PHE A 252 0.24 -12.78 0.13
N TYR A 253 -0.01 -13.57 -0.92
CA TYR A 253 0.66 -13.44 -2.23
C TYR A 253 0.55 -12.05 -2.87
N TYR A 254 -0.47 -11.28 -2.49
CA TYR A 254 -0.66 -9.91 -2.91
C TYR A 254 -0.92 -9.03 -1.69
N ASN A 255 -0.35 -7.83 -1.63
CA ASN A 255 -0.89 -6.82 -0.72
C ASN A 255 -2.19 -6.23 -1.28
N ALA A 256 -3.01 -5.60 -0.43
CA ALA A 256 -4.34 -5.13 -0.82
C ALA A 256 -4.29 -4.10 -1.97
N VAL A 257 -3.27 -3.23 -1.97
CA VAL A 257 -3.07 -2.22 -3.03
C VAL A 257 -2.76 -2.90 -4.38
N GLN A 258 -1.95 -3.96 -4.40
CA GLN A 258 -1.68 -4.74 -5.60
C GLN A 258 -2.95 -5.40 -6.14
N VAL A 259 -3.78 -6.00 -5.27
CA VAL A 259 -5.06 -6.59 -5.69
C VAL A 259 -5.94 -5.54 -6.36
N ASN A 260 -6.06 -4.35 -5.76
CA ASN A 260 -6.83 -3.23 -6.30
C ASN A 260 -6.29 -2.74 -7.66
N TYR A 261 -4.97 -2.58 -7.76
CA TYR A 261 -4.30 -2.17 -8.99
C TYR A 261 -4.57 -3.18 -10.12
N TYR A 262 -4.31 -4.46 -9.89
CA TYR A 262 -4.47 -5.50 -10.92
C TYR A 262 -5.92 -5.74 -11.31
N PHE A 263 -6.86 -5.60 -10.37
CA PHE A 263 -8.29 -5.60 -10.68
C PHE A 263 -8.66 -4.47 -11.63
N ASN A 264 -8.22 -3.24 -11.36
CA ASN A 264 -8.50 -2.09 -12.22
C ASN A 264 -7.80 -2.18 -13.58
N GLN A 265 -6.58 -2.72 -13.63
CA GLN A 265 -5.90 -3.05 -14.89
C GLN A 265 -6.68 -4.08 -15.70
N ALA A 266 -7.21 -5.12 -15.06
CA ALA A 266 -8.03 -6.12 -15.73
C ALA A 266 -9.32 -5.51 -16.32
N LEU A 267 -9.97 -4.58 -15.61
CA LEU A 267 -11.16 -3.89 -16.11
C LEU A 267 -10.89 -2.93 -17.27
N ALA A 268 -9.70 -2.33 -17.32
CA ALA A 268 -9.29 -1.45 -18.41
C ALA A 268 -8.76 -2.22 -19.63
N GLY A 269 -8.42 -3.51 -19.45
CA GLY A 269 -7.82 -4.36 -20.48
C GLY A 269 -8.83 -5.18 -21.29
N SER A 270 -8.31 -6.22 -21.92
CA SER A 270 -9.08 -7.16 -22.72
C SER A 270 -9.78 -8.23 -21.88
N SER A 271 -10.70 -8.97 -22.50
CA SER A 271 -11.29 -10.17 -21.87
C SER A 271 -10.23 -11.16 -21.39
N LYS A 272 -9.09 -11.30 -22.10
CA LYS A 272 -7.96 -12.15 -21.69
C LYS A 272 -7.32 -11.66 -20.39
N ASP A 273 -7.22 -10.35 -20.19
CA ASP A 273 -6.69 -9.77 -18.95
C ASP A 273 -7.63 -10.03 -17.77
N VAL A 274 -8.94 -9.93 -17.99
CA VAL A 274 -9.95 -10.33 -17.00
C VAL A 274 -9.79 -11.79 -16.62
N GLN A 275 -9.63 -12.71 -17.59
CA GLN A 275 -9.43 -14.12 -17.29
C GLN A 275 -8.13 -14.38 -16.53
N LYS A 276 -7.03 -13.77 -16.99
CA LYS A 276 -5.70 -13.89 -16.39
C LYS A 276 -5.72 -13.49 -14.92
N TRP A 277 -6.28 -12.33 -14.61
CA TRP A 277 -6.31 -11.82 -13.24
C TRP A 277 -7.31 -12.55 -12.35
N ALA A 278 -8.48 -12.93 -12.88
CA ALA A 278 -9.42 -13.77 -12.16
C ALA A 278 -8.79 -15.11 -11.74
N LEU A 279 -8.06 -15.76 -12.66
CA LEU A 279 -7.37 -17.01 -12.39
C LEU A 279 -6.20 -16.85 -11.40
N ASN A 280 -5.43 -15.76 -11.51
CA ASN A 280 -4.34 -15.47 -10.58
C ASN A 280 -4.86 -15.27 -9.15
N PHE A 281 -5.93 -14.49 -8.96
CA PHE A 281 -6.55 -14.32 -7.65
C PHE A 281 -7.14 -15.63 -7.13
N LYS A 282 -7.82 -16.41 -7.97
CA LYS A 282 -8.34 -17.74 -7.60
C LYS A 282 -7.22 -18.66 -7.10
N ARG A 283 -6.08 -18.69 -7.79
CA ARG A 283 -4.89 -19.48 -7.39
C ARG A 283 -4.33 -18.98 -6.06
N ALA A 284 -4.21 -17.68 -5.86
CA ALA A 284 -3.75 -17.12 -4.58
C ALA A 284 -4.71 -17.45 -3.42
N ASN A 285 -6.02 -17.31 -3.63
CA ASN A 285 -7.04 -17.60 -2.62
C ASN A 285 -7.12 -19.08 -2.24
N SER A 286 -6.74 -19.97 -3.16
CA SER A 286 -6.63 -21.43 -2.93
C SER A 286 -5.23 -21.87 -2.48
N GLY A 287 -4.34 -20.92 -2.18
CA GLY A 287 -3.00 -21.23 -1.69
C GLY A 287 -2.08 -21.85 -2.74
N TYR A 288 -2.23 -21.52 -4.02
CA TYR A 288 -1.44 -22.05 -5.15
C TYR A 288 -1.24 -23.56 -5.08
N ASN A 289 -2.34 -24.33 -5.18
CA ASN A 289 -2.33 -25.80 -5.15
C ASN A 289 -1.78 -26.38 -3.82
N GLY A 290 -2.26 -25.86 -2.68
CA GLY A 290 -1.97 -26.44 -1.36
C GLY A 290 -0.70 -25.92 -0.66
N LYS A 291 -0.01 -24.91 -1.22
CA LYS A 291 1.09 -24.21 -0.54
C LYS A 291 0.62 -23.36 0.65
N ALA A 292 -0.67 -23.08 0.74
CA ALA A 292 -1.30 -22.44 1.88
C ALA A 292 -2.73 -22.94 2.08
N ARG A 293 -3.23 -22.82 3.32
CA ARG A 293 -4.61 -23.14 3.68
C ARG A 293 -5.27 -21.96 4.39
N CYS A 294 -6.59 -22.00 4.49
CA CYS A 294 -7.32 -21.02 5.29
C CYS A 294 -7.06 -21.29 6.78
N LEU A 295 -6.61 -20.27 7.51
CA LEU A 295 -6.33 -20.34 8.95
C LEU A 295 -7.44 -19.70 9.80
N MET A 296 -8.56 -19.34 9.20
CA MET A 296 -9.72 -18.87 9.95
C MET A 296 -10.27 -19.96 10.85
N THR A 297 -10.56 -19.58 12.07
CA THR A 297 -11.28 -20.41 13.04
C THR A 297 -12.66 -19.82 13.29
N PRO A 298 -13.68 -20.62 13.61
CA PRO A 298 -14.99 -20.10 13.96
C PRO A 298 -14.89 -19.02 15.04
N CYS A 299 -15.58 -17.90 14.82
CA CYS A 299 -15.71 -16.84 15.79
C CYS A 299 -16.45 -17.37 17.02
N LYS A 300 -16.01 -16.93 18.20
CA LYS A 300 -16.68 -17.21 19.47
C LYS A 300 -17.86 -16.27 19.67
#